data_AF-A0A0F0GI65-F1
#
_entry.id   AF-A0A0F0GI65-F1
#
_cell.length_a   1.000
_cell.length_b   1.000
_cell.length_c   1.000
_cell.angle_alpha   90.00
_cell.angle_beta   90.00
_cell.angle_gamma   90.00
#
_symmetry.space_group_name_H-M   'P 1'
#
loop_
_entity.id
_entity.type
_entity.pdbx_description
1 polymer ?
#
loop_
_entity_poly.entity_id
_entity_poly.type
_entity_poly.pdbx_seq_one_letter_code
_entity_poly.pdbx_strand_id
1 'polypeptide(L)'
;MGSLAVPVTTSTAAPALTGLDVSSGNRRSPISGLYDWSKAGYRGNGVLPGNNDVNPSASCQVTAAELSSQFNVRPNDAADDTAGLQAAIDSIRTQCSPSASYSKLSLITLPAGELKVSHELHVDADYLIIRGAGATATKIVYTPDVNTRYDALTPDGSDWDEDGMTYGQGKGGWLWPGRGLFRVQSRGVHSSYASYYKSAPANRKDIFEGTVNVHWKVGAKVAAAAKTGDKTIKVASASTIKAGMFVNVRAANSVKFYEQQQATGTEWPLLNMHMRQQIFTVASVSGTTVTLDKPLEFDVPVNSTSDGSPAIDGATYDSKVSPLVDPVRGVGFENFGFTQAMPNLNPAEAVNNYGNMAPADEMHGIVFKWAANSWVRGIRAEMTGSHPIVT
;
A
#
# COMPACT_ATOMS: atom_id res chain seq x y z
N MET A 1 -37.68 -31.21 -23.89
CA MET A 1 -37.36 -29.92 -23.25
C MET A 1 -35.93 -29.58 -23.65
N GLY A 2 -35.75 -28.65 -24.59
CA GLY A 2 -34.44 -28.25 -25.08
C GLY A 2 -33.76 -27.33 -24.07
N SER A 3 -32.49 -27.61 -23.77
CA SER A 3 -31.65 -26.73 -22.94
C SER A 3 -31.37 -25.44 -23.71
N LEU A 4 -31.80 -24.31 -23.15
CA LEU A 4 -31.49 -22.98 -23.67
C LEU A 4 -30.04 -22.67 -23.30
N ALA A 5 -29.14 -22.75 -24.28
CA ALA A 5 -27.79 -22.24 -24.16
C ALA A 5 -27.87 -20.71 -23.97
N VAL A 6 -27.47 -20.23 -22.79
CA VAL A 6 -27.29 -18.80 -22.55
C VAL A 6 -26.00 -18.38 -23.29
N PRO A 7 -26.05 -17.41 -24.21
CA PRO A 7 -24.85 -16.96 -24.89
C PRO A 7 -23.90 -16.31 -23.87
N VAL A 8 -22.67 -16.83 -23.80
CA VAL A 8 -21.58 -16.21 -23.07
C VAL A 8 -21.17 -14.96 -23.84
N THR A 9 -21.73 -13.81 -23.47
CA THR A 9 -21.19 -12.53 -23.88
C THR A 9 -19.89 -12.32 -23.10
N THR A 10 -18.75 -12.47 -23.77
CA THR A 10 -17.47 -11.98 -23.24
C THR A 10 -17.62 -10.48 -23.06
N SER A 11 -17.86 -10.04 -21.83
CA SER A 11 -17.77 -8.64 -21.44
C SER A 11 -16.40 -8.14 -21.86
N THR A 12 -16.34 -7.37 -22.94
CA THR A 12 -15.11 -6.67 -23.30
C THR A 12 -14.99 -5.52 -22.31
N ALA A 13 -13.96 -5.59 -21.45
CA ALA A 13 -13.67 -4.50 -20.54
C ALA A 13 -13.61 -3.19 -21.33
N ALA A 14 -14.35 -2.17 -20.86
CA ALA A 14 -14.36 -0.88 -21.50
C ALA A 14 -12.91 -0.36 -21.63
N PRO A 15 -12.55 0.30 -22.73
CA PRO A 15 -11.20 0.86 -22.89
C PRO A 15 -10.94 1.86 -21.76
N ALA A 16 -9.71 1.85 -21.23
CA ALA A 16 -9.30 2.79 -20.21
C ALA A 16 -9.48 4.24 -20.70
N LEU A 17 -9.97 5.12 -19.84
CA LEU A 17 -10.05 6.55 -20.14
C LEU A 17 -8.62 7.11 -20.26
N THR A 18 -8.17 7.39 -21.49
CA THR A 18 -6.82 7.88 -21.78
C THR A 18 -6.73 9.41 -21.85
N GLY A 19 -7.87 10.11 -21.83
CA GLY A 19 -7.96 11.56 -21.98
C GLY A 19 -8.29 12.32 -20.68
N LEU A 20 -8.08 11.72 -19.51
CA LEU A 20 -8.30 12.42 -18.24
C LEU A 20 -7.25 13.54 -18.09
N ASP A 21 -7.69 14.79 -17.93
CA ASP A 21 -6.80 15.88 -17.55
C ASP A 21 -6.34 15.67 -16.10
N VAL A 22 -5.14 15.11 -15.94
CA VAL A 22 -4.49 14.90 -14.63
C VAL A 22 -3.59 16.08 -14.24
N SER A 23 -3.60 17.17 -15.03
CA SER A 23 -2.81 18.35 -14.73
C SER A 23 -3.35 19.09 -13.51
N SER A 24 -2.56 20.03 -12.99
CA SER A 24 -3.03 20.95 -11.97
C SER A 24 -4.19 21.83 -12.42
N GLY A 25 -4.40 22.00 -13.74
CA GLY A 25 -5.49 22.78 -14.30
C GLY A 25 -6.88 22.18 -14.06
N ASN A 26 -6.97 20.85 -13.95
CA ASN A 26 -8.22 20.15 -13.63
C ASN A 26 -8.55 20.14 -12.12
N ARG A 27 -7.74 20.79 -11.28
CA ARG A 27 -8.01 20.84 -9.84
C ARG A 27 -9.02 21.93 -9.54
N ARG A 28 -10.00 21.56 -8.73
CA ARG A 28 -10.99 22.50 -8.23
C ARG A 28 -10.34 23.44 -7.21
N SER A 29 -10.63 24.74 -7.31
CA SER A 29 -10.32 25.70 -6.25
C SER A 29 -10.99 25.27 -4.92
N PRO A 30 -10.42 25.64 -3.76
CA PRO A 30 -11.01 25.33 -2.47
C PRO A 30 -12.46 25.79 -2.38
N ILE A 31 -13.32 24.96 -1.80
CA ILE A 31 -14.73 25.31 -1.54
C ILE A 31 -14.94 25.32 -0.04
N SER A 32 -15.56 26.40 0.45
CA SER A 32 -15.94 26.50 1.86
C SER A 32 -16.78 25.29 2.28
N GLY A 33 -16.37 24.64 3.37
CA GLY A 33 -17.04 23.46 3.92
C GLY A 33 -16.65 22.12 3.28
N LEU A 34 -15.78 22.11 2.26
CA LEU A 34 -15.20 20.90 1.69
C LEU A 34 -13.69 20.87 1.90
N TYR A 35 -13.10 19.67 1.83
CA TYR A 35 -11.66 19.52 1.82
C TYR A 35 -11.03 20.23 0.62
N ASP A 36 -9.84 20.80 0.85
CA ASP A 36 -9.06 21.46 -0.18
C ASP A 36 -8.33 20.44 -1.06
N TRP A 37 -8.91 20.16 -2.23
CA TRP A 37 -8.32 19.28 -3.24
C TRP A 37 -7.40 20.02 -4.23
N SER A 38 -7.10 21.31 -4.03
CA SER A 38 -6.23 22.08 -4.93
C SER A 38 -4.80 21.55 -5.00
N LYS A 39 -4.40 20.73 -4.02
CA LYS A 39 -3.13 20.03 -3.95
C LYS A 39 -3.26 18.52 -4.11
N ALA A 40 -4.38 18.02 -4.66
CA ALA A 40 -4.56 16.59 -4.86
C ALA A 40 -3.54 16.03 -5.89
N GLY A 41 -3.04 14.82 -5.63
CA GLY A 41 -2.16 14.10 -6.54
C GLY A 41 -0.68 14.10 -6.12
N TYR A 42 0.16 13.54 -6.99
CA TYR A 42 1.57 13.29 -6.73
C TYR A 42 2.29 14.53 -6.20
N ARG A 43 2.89 14.42 -5.00
CA ARG A 43 3.67 15.46 -4.32
C ARG A 43 2.96 16.82 -4.20
N GLY A 44 1.63 16.84 -4.19
CA GLY A 44 0.85 18.06 -4.06
C GLY A 44 0.67 18.87 -5.36
N ASN A 45 1.25 18.42 -6.48
CA ASN A 45 1.19 19.13 -7.76
C ASN A 45 0.70 18.25 -8.93
N GLY A 46 0.57 16.93 -8.72
CA GLY A 46 0.09 15.91 -9.67
C GLY A 46 0.90 15.75 -10.95
N VAL A 47 2.05 16.41 -11.07
CA VAL A 47 2.96 16.21 -12.19
C VAL A 47 3.75 14.95 -11.94
N LEU A 48 3.40 13.88 -12.64
CA LEU A 48 4.12 12.62 -12.57
C LEU A 48 5.51 12.76 -13.21
N PRO A 49 6.53 12.01 -12.73
CA PRO A 49 7.85 12.01 -13.33
C PRO A 49 7.84 11.70 -14.83
N GLY A 50 8.72 12.40 -15.55
CA GLY A 50 8.99 12.19 -16.97
C GLY A 50 10.35 11.55 -17.22
N ASN A 51 10.70 11.39 -18.50
CA ASN A 51 12.00 10.82 -18.89
C ASN A 51 13.20 11.65 -18.41
N ASN A 52 13.04 12.97 -18.24
CA ASN A 52 14.09 13.85 -17.73
C ASN A 52 14.38 13.66 -16.23
N ASP A 53 13.48 13.00 -15.50
CA ASP A 53 13.67 12.68 -14.09
C ASP A 53 14.36 11.32 -13.89
N VAL A 54 14.54 10.53 -14.97
CA VAL A 54 15.23 9.24 -14.90
C VAL A 54 16.73 9.44 -14.67
N ASN A 55 17.29 8.63 -13.79
CA ASN A 55 18.70 8.63 -13.43
C ASN A 55 19.56 8.39 -14.68
N PRO A 56 20.46 9.31 -15.05
CA PRO A 56 21.25 9.19 -16.28
C PRO A 56 22.29 8.06 -16.23
N SER A 57 22.57 7.49 -15.04
CA SER A 57 23.48 6.34 -14.92
C SER A 57 22.87 5.09 -15.51
N ALA A 58 23.53 4.49 -16.51
CA ALA A 58 23.10 3.22 -17.11
C ALA A 58 22.99 2.10 -16.08
N SER A 59 23.84 2.09 -15.05
CA SER A 59 23.78 1.10 -13.96
C SER A 59 22.48 1.16 -13.13
N CYS A 60 21.72 2.26 -13.23
CA CYS A 60 20.44 2.46 -12.56
C CYS A 60 19.25 2.39 -13.53
N GLN A 61 19.49 1.92 -14.75
CA GLN A 61 18.49 1.70 -15.78
C GLN A 61 18.61 0.26 -16.29
N VAL A 62 17.92 -0.68 -15.64
CA VAL A 62 17.88 -2.08 -16.08
C VAL A 62 16.96 -2.19 -17.29
N THR A 63 17.52 -2.55 -18.43
CA THR A 63 16.80 -2.75 -19.69
C THR A 63 16.17 -4.15 -19.77
N ALA A 64 15.24 -4.34 -20.72
CA ALA A 64 14.67 -5.66 -20.99
C ALA A 64 15.74 -6.72 -21.39
N ALA A 65 16.80 -6.29 -22.09
CA ALA A 65 17.90 -7.17 -22.46
C ALA A 65 18.74 -7.59 -21.24
N GLU A 66 18.97 -6.68 -20.30
CA GLU A 66 19.68 -6.97 -19.05
C GLU A 66 18.84 -7.85 -18.11
N LEU A 67 17.52 -7.61 -18.04
CA LEU A 67 16.58 -8.51 -17.36
C LEU A 67 16.73 -9.95 -17.87
N SER A 68 16.75 -10.16 -19.19
CA SER A 68 16.91 -11.50 -19.78
C SER A 68 18.29 -12.13 -19.58
N SER A 69 19.35 -11.33 -19.74
CA SER A 69 20.73 -11.84 -19.75
C SER A 69 21.37 -11.95 -18.36
N GLN A 70 20.99 -11.08 -17.42
CA GLN A 70 21.61 -10.99 -16.09
C GLN A 70 20.68 -11.51 -14.98
N PHE A 71 19.37 -11.35 -15.14
CA PHE A 71 18.38 -11.71 -14.13
C PHE A 71 17.51 -12.90 -14.53
N ASN A 72 17.70 -13.45 -15.74
CA ASN A 72 16.91 -14.56 -16.28
C ASN A 72 15.40 -14.29 -16.31
N VAL A 73 15.00 -13.04 -16.58
CA VAL A 73 13.60 -12.64 -16.74
C VAL A 73 13.26 -12.59 -18.22
N ARG A 74 12.38 -13.48 -18.69
CA ARG A 74 12.14 -13.69 -20.13
C ARG A 74 10.66 -13.86 -20.44
N PRO A 75 10.10 -13.05 -21.35
CA PRO A 75 8.69 -13.14 -21.65
C PRO A 75 8.37 -14.43 -22.42
N ASN A 76 7.21 -15.02 -22.13
CA ASN A 76 6.61 -16.14 -22.85
C ASN A 76 7.43 -17.46 -22.85
N ASP A 77 8.38 -17.65 -21.94
CA ASP A 77 9.18 -18.89 -21.86
C ASP A 77 8.61 -19.92 -20.86
N ALA A 78 7.47 -19.58 -20.24
CA ALA A 78 6.77 -20.33 -19.21
C ALA A 78 7.51 -20.52 -17.88
N ALA A 79 8.75 -20.03 -17.75
CA ALA A 79 9.49 -20.02 -16.50
C ALA A 79 8.88 -19.01 -15.51
N ASP A 80 9.24 -19.17 -14.25
CA ASP A 80 8.87 -18.22 -13.18
C ASP A 80 9.92 -17.11 -13.10
N ASP A 81 9.50 -15.87 -13.35
CA ASP A 81 10.37 -14.69 -13.38
C ASP A 81 10.58 -14.04 -12.01
N THR A 82 9.92 -14.55 -10.95
CA THR A 82 9.87 -13.87 -9.64
C THR A 82 11.24 -13.58 -9.06
N ALA A 83 12.10 -14.60 -9.01
CA ALA A 83 13.44 -14.46 -8.44
C ALA A 83 14.29 -13.44 -9.22
N GLY A 84 14.17 -13.42 -10.55
CA GLY A 84 14.88 -12.50 -11.42
C GLY A 84 14.41 -11.06 -11.25
N LEU A 85 13.09 -10.84 -11.22
CA LEU A 85 12.49 -9.53 -10.96
C LEU A 85 12.87 -9.00 -9.57
N GLN A 86 12.81 -9.85 -8.54
CA GLN A 86 13.21 -9.47 -7.19
C GLN A 86 14.70 -9.11 -7.14
N ALA A 87 15.57 -9.88 -7.79
CA ALA A 87 17.01 -9.59 -7.83
C ALA A 87 17.32 -8.26 -8.54
N ALA A 88 16.59 -7.91 -9.60
CA ALA A 88 16.73 -6.62 -10.27
C ALA A 88 16.33 -5.45 -9.35
N ILE A 89 15.23 -5.60 -8.60
CA ILE A 89 14.81 -4.61 -7.59
C ILE A 89 15.87 -4.48 -6.49
N ASP A 90 16.37 -5.60 -5.98
CA ASP A 90 17.38 -5.63 -4.91
C ASP A 90 18.70 -4.98 -5.34
N SER A 91 19.08 -5.15 -6.62
CA SER A 91 20.23 -4.49 -7.23
C SER A 91 20.07 -2.97 -7.22
N ILE A 92 18.92 -2.46 -7.69
CA ILE A 92 18.60 -1.01 -7.66
C ILE A 92 18.57 -0.48 -6.23
N ARG A 93 17.92 -1.18 -5.30
CA ARG A 93 17.84 -0.79 -3.89
C ARG A 93 19.23 -0.59 -3.30
N THR A 94 20.16 -1.51 -3.59
CA THR A 94 21.50 -1.49 -3.01
C THR A 94 22.38 -0.43 -3.67
N GLN A 95 22.35 -0.33 -5.01
CA GLN A 95 23.34 0.44 -5.76
C GLN A 95 22.88 1.88 -6.03
N CYS A 96 21.57 2.10 -6.21
CA CYS A 96 21.05 3.33 -6.77
C CYS A 96 20.24 4.14 -5.77
N SER A 97 19.38 3.51 -4.97
CA SER A 97 18.52 4.19 -3.99
C SER A 97 19.26 5.12 -3.01
N PRO A 98 20.47 4.78 -2.48
CA PRO A 98 21.19 5.68 -1.57
C PRO A 98 21.56 7.06 -2.15
N SER A 99 21.60 7.19 -3.48
CA SER A 99 21.92 8.44 -4.18
C SER A 99 20.79 8.95 -5.08
N ALA A 100 19.62 8.33 -5.00
CA ALA A 100 18.47 8.65 -5.84
C ALA A 100 17.64 9.79 -5.25
N SER A 101 16.78 10.38 -6.08
CA SER A 101 15.90 11.48 -5.68
C SER A 101 14.70 11.57 -6.63
N TYR A 102 13.78 12.49 -6.35
CA TYR A 102 12.62 12.74 -7.21
C TYR A 102 12.95 13.28 -8.61
N SER A 103 14.22 13.61 -8.88
CA SER A 103 14.72 14.02 -10.20
C SER A 103 15.86 13.11 -10.69
N LYS A 104 15.98 11.93 -10.08
CA LYS A 104 17.01 10.93 -10.38
C LYS A 104 16.46 9.54 -10.05
N LEU A 105 15.37 9.16 -10.70
CA LEU A 105 14.67 7.89 -10.49
C LEU A 105 15.35 6.76 -11.25
N SER A 106 15.56 5.63 -10.59
CA SER A 106 16.03 4.41 -11.27
C SER A 106 14.91 3.79 -12.09
N LEU A 107 15.26 3.02 -13.12
CA LEU A 107 14.30 2.44 -14.05
C LEU A 107 14.56 0.94 -14.23
N ILE A 108 13.51 0.14 -14.14
CA ILE A 108 13.48 -1.23 -14.66
C ILE A 108 12.48 -1.26 -15.82
N THR A 109 12.94 -1.62 -17.01
CA THR A 109 12.10 -1.75 -18.21
C THR A 109 11.77 -3.21 -18.46
N LEU A 110 10.51 -3.58 -18.24
CA LEU A 110 9.97 -4.91 -18.50
C LEU A 110 9.82 -5.14 -20.02
N PRO A 111 10.13 -6.35 -20.51
CA PRO A 111 9.93 -6.71 -21.91
C PRO A 111 8.43 -6.75 -22.28
N ALA A 112 8.15 -6.69 -23.58
CA ALA A 112 6.83 -7.07 -24.10
C ALA A 112 6.63 -8.60 -24.02
N GLY A 113 5.39 -9.03 -23.81
CA GLY A 113 5.00 -10.42 -23.61
C GLY A 113 4.54 -10.71 -22.17
N GLU A 114 4.36 -11.98 -21.87
CA GLU A 114 3.89 -12.47 -20.57
C GLU A 114 5.06 -12.84 -19.66
N LEU A 115 5.10 -12.27 -18.46
CA LEU A 115 5.99 -12.65 -17.36
C LEU A 115 5.18 -13.38 -16.29
N LYS A 116 5.74 -14.43 -15.71
CA LYS A 116 5.07 -15.19 -14.64
C LYS A 116 5.68 -14.87 -13.29
N VAL A 117 4.82 -14.66 -12.30
CA VAL A 117 5.23 -14.40 -10.93
C VAL A 117 4.49 -15.36 -10.00
N SER A 118 5.21 -15.99 -9.07
CA SER A 118 4.67 -16.98 -8.14
C SER A 118 4.54 -16.46 -6.71
N HIS A 119 5.18 -15.36 -6.34
CA HIS A 119 5.05 -14.77 -5.01
C HIS A 119 5.26 -13.26 -5.04
N GLU A 120 4.91 -12.60 -3.93
CA GLU A 120 4.99 -11.16 -3.79
C GLU A 120 6.41 -10.62 -4.11
N LEU A 121 6.45 -9.60 -4.96
CA LEU A 121 7.65 -8.83 -5.24
C LEU A 121 7.74 -7.66 -4.26
N HIS A 122 8.79 -7.65 -3.43
CA HIS A 122 9.09 -6.55 -2.52
C HIS A 122 9.76 -5.42 -3.31
N VAL A 123 9.02 -4.32 -3.48
CA VAL A 123 9.46 -3.12 -4.19
C VAL A 123 9.88 -2.06 -3.18
N ASP A 124 11.01 -2.29 -2.53
CA ASP A 124 11.59 -1.45 -1.47
C ASP A 124 12.84 -0.68 -1.90
N ALA A 125 13.00 -0.49 -3.22
CA ALA A 125 13.98 0.42 -3.80
C ALA A 125 13.38 1.83 -3.89
N ASP A 126 13.90 2.77 -3.09
CA ASP A 126 13.50 4.17 -3.20
C ASP A 126 13.77 4.72 -4.60
N TYR A 127 12.81 5.52 -5.08
CA TYR A 127 12.83 6.22 -6.36
C TYR A 127 12.97 5.27 -7.57
N LEU A 128 12.38 4.07 -7.50
CA LEU A 128 12.33 3.12 -8.61
C LEU A 128 11.06 3.31 -9.47
N ILE A 129 11.24 3.29 -10.78
CA ILE A 129 10.17 3.12 -11.77
C ILE A 129 10.24 1.69 -12.33
N ILE A 130 9.12 0.98 -12.31
CA ILE A 130 8.93 -0.27 -13.06
C ILE A 130 8.02 0.04 -14.25
N ARG A 131 8.56 -0.08 -15.46
CA ARG A 131 7.91 0.34 -16.71
C ARG A 131 7.78 -0.83 -17.68
N GLY A 132 6.59 -1.10 -18.19
CA GLY A 132 6.40 -2.05 -19.30
C GLY A 132 6.43 -1.40 -20.69
N ALA A 133 6.31 -2.25 -21.70
CA ALA A 133 6.24 -1.87 -23.11
C ALA A 133 4.85 -1.33 -23.53
N GLY A 134 3.88 -1.29 -22.61
CA GLY A 134 2.50 -0.87 -22.85
C GLY A 134 1.51 -1.71 -22.02
N ALA A 135 0.39 -1.11 -21.63
CA ALA A 135 -0.62 -1.73 -20.75
C ALA A 135 -1.19 -3.07 -21.27
N THR A 136 -1.10 -3.31 -22.58
CA THR A 136 -1.49 -4.57 -23.23
C THR A 136 -0.32 -5.29 -23.89
N ALA A 137 0.87 -4.69 -23.91
CA ALA A 137 2.06 -5.24 -24.55
C ALA A 137 2.93 -6.01 -23.54
N THR A 138 3.00 -5.57 -22.30
CA THR A 138 3.60 -6.31 -21.18
C THR A 138 2.47 -6.81 -20.28
N LYS A 139 2.43 -8.10 -19.97
CA LYS A 139 1.47 -8.70 -19.05
C LYS A 139 2.20 -9.47 -17.96
N ILE A 140 1.82 -9.26 -16.71
CA ILE A 140 2.29 -10.07 -15.57
C ILE A 140 1.17 -11.00 -15.14
N VAL A 141 1.44 -12.30 -15.13
CA VAL A 141 0.50 -13.32 -14.64
C VAL A 141 0.97 -13.79 -13.28
N TYR A 142 0.20 -13.43 -12.26
CA TYR A 142 0.49 -13.74 -10.87
C TYR A 142 -0.24 -15.00 -10.42
N THR A 143 0.50 -15.99 -9.92
CA THR A 143 -0.04 -17.25 -9.38
C THR A 143 0.56 -17.44 -7.99
N PRO A 144 -0.02 -16.87 -6.92
CA PRO A 144 0.57 -16.91 -5.59
C PRO A 144 0.81 -18.35 -5.11
N ASP A 145 2.03 -18.63 -4.66
CA ASP A 145 2.46 -19.90 -4.13
C ASP A 145 2.29 -19.95 -2.60
N VAL A 146 2.70 -21.05 -1.98
CA VAL A 146 2.65 -21.24 -0.53
C VAL A 146 3.40 -20.18 0.28
N ASN A 147 4.38 -19.48 -0.31
CA ASN A 147 5.15 -18.45 0.37
C ASN A 147 4.39 -17.13 0.47
N THR A 148 3.33 -16.93 -0.32
CA THR A 148 2.49 -15.71 -0.26
C THR A 148 1.03 -15.97 0.05
N ARG A 149 0.49 -17.15 -0.25
CA ARG A 149 -0.90 -17.49 0.07
C ARG A 149 -1.19 -17.39 1.57
N TYR A 150 -2.43 -17.01 1.89
CA TYR A 150 -2.94 -17.13 3.24
C TYR A 150 -3.30 -18.59 3.51
N ASP A 151 -2.76 -19.13 4.59
CA ASP A 151 -2.92 -20.51 5.05
C ASP A 151 -3.72 -20.61 6.36
N ALA A 152 -4.21 -19.47 6.86
CA ALA A 152 -5.20 -19.38 7.93
C ALA A 152 -6.42 -18.63 7.36
N LEU A 153 -7.58 -19.28 7.41
CA LEU A 153 -8.86 -18.74 6.94
C LEU A 153 -9.84 -18.67 8.11
N THR A 154 -10.82 -17.78 8.03
CA THR A 154 -11.87 -17.67 9.04
C THR A 154 -12.60 -19.00 9.22
N PRO A 155 -13.25 -19.27 10.38
CA PRO A 155 -13.91 -20.55 10.62
C PRO A 155 -14.99 -20.93 9.59
N ASP A 156 -15.63 -19.94 8.98
CA ASP A 156 -16.61 -20.10 7.90
C ASP A 156 -15.96 -20.14 6.50
N GLY A 157 -14.64 -19.93 6.42
CA GLY A 157 -13.85 -19.97 5.21
C GLY A 157 -14.15 -18.84 4.22
N SER A 158 -14.76 -17.75 4.68
CA SER A 158 -15.18 -16.62 3.83
C SER A 158 -14.09 -15.56 3.62
N ASP A 159 -13.06 -15.55 4.46
CA ASP A 159 -11.96 -14.58 4.44
C ASP A 159 -10.66 -15.24 4.94
N TRP A 160 -9.52 -14.58 4.74
CA TRP A 160 -8.30 -14.95 5.45
C TRP A 160 -8.37 -14.50 6.91
N ASP A 161 -7.79 -15.28 7.82
CA ASP A 161 -7.90 -15.02 9.25
C ASP A 161 -6.74 -14.14 9.74
N GLU A 162 -6.98 -12.83 9.82
CA GLU A 162 -6.00 -11.85 10.31
C GLU A 162 -5.51 -12.14 11.74
N ASP A 163 -6.35 -12.78 12.56
CA ASP A 163 -6.08 -13.09 13.95
C ASP A 163 -5.51 -14.49 14.16
N GLY A 164 -5.89 -15.44 13.32
CA GLY A 164 -5.41 -16.82 13.31
C GLY A 164 -4.05 -16.99 12.65
N MET A 165 -3.70 -16.13 11.69
CA MET A 165 -2.40 -16.13 11.03
C MET A 165 -1.31 -15.55 11.95
N THR A 166 -0.69 -16.40 12.75
CA THR A 166 0.27 -15.94 13.78
C THR A 166 1.67 -16.55 13.62
N TYR A 167 2.67 -15.85 14.15
CA TYR A 167 4.00 -16.41 14.40
C TYR A 167 4.67 -15.62 15.53
N GLY A 168 5.08 -16.27 16.62
CA GLY A 168 5.66 -15.57 17.77
C GLY A 168 4.72 -14.48 18.31
N GLN A 169 5.18 -13.22 18.29
CA GLN A 169 4.34 -12.05 18.66
C GLN A 169 3.59 -11.41 17.47
N GLY A 170 3.90 -11.84 16.25
CA GLY A 170 3.31 -11.31 15.04
C GLY A 170 1.94 -11.91 14.75
N LYS A 171 1.06 -11.10 14.19
CA LYS A 171 -0.29 -11.48 13.73
C LYS A 171 -0.54 -11.01 12.31
N GLY A 172 -1.46 -11.69 11.61
CA GLY A 172 -1.89 -11.40 10.25
C GLY A 172 -2.35 -9.96 10.09
N GLY A 173 -3.06 -9.38 11.05
CA GLY A 173 -3.48 -7.96 10.99
C GLY A 173 -2.32 -6.95 10.87
N TRP A 174 -1.06 -7.35 11.14
CA TRP A 174 0.11 -6.52 10.85
C TRP A 174 0.43 -6.43 9.35
N LEU A 175 -0.10 -7.34 8.53
CA LEU A 175 0.02 -7.35 7.08
C LEU A 175 -0.86 -6.30 6.41
N TRP A 176 -1.89 -5.78 7.09
CA TRP A 176 -2.83 -4.78 6.56
C TRP A 176 -2.12 -3.73 5.68
N PRO A 177 -2.61 -3.47 4.46
CA PRO A 177 -3.91 -3.91 3.92
C PRO A 177 -3.98 -5.35 3.38
N GLY A 178 -2.91 -6.15 3.48
CA GLY A 178 -2.87 -7.51 2.93
C GLY A 178 -1.60 -7.70 2.09
N ARG A 179 -1.53 -8.75 1.27
CA ARG A 179 -0.43 -9.09 0.35
C ARG A 179 -0.78 -8.76 -1.09
N GLY A 180 0.20 -8.69 -1.98
CA GLY A 180 -0.06 -8.47 -3.41
C GLY A 180 1.01 -8.98 -4.35
N LEU A 181 0.82 -8.76 -5.65
CA LEU A 181 1.86 -9.00 -6.66
C LEU A 181 3.07 -8.09 -6.40
N PHE A 182 2.83 -6.80 -6.19
CA PHE A 182 3.87 -5.84 -5.83
C PHE A 182 3.57 -5.23 -4.47
N ARG A 183 4.56 -5.25 -3.56
CA ARG A 183 4.47 -4.59 -2.26
C ARG A 183 5.54 -3.53 -2.10
N VAL A 184 5.10 -2.27 -2.06
CA VAL A 184 5.92 -1.11 -1.78
C VAL A 184 5.94 -0.87 -0.28
N GLN A 185 6.92 -1.49 0.39
CA GLN A 185 7.14 -1.38 1.83
C GLN A 185 8.59 -1.76 2.13
N SER A 186 9.23 -1.09 3.11
CA SER A 186 10.56 -1.52 3.60
C SER A 186 10.49 -2.94 4.17
N ARG A 187 11.51 -3.75 3.89
CA ARG A 187 11.75 -5.05 4.53
C ARG A 187 12.47 -4.94 5.88
N GLY A 188 12.68 -3.73 6.39
CA GLY A 188 13.33 -3.50 7.68
C GLY A 188 12.54 -4.10 8.84
N VAL A 189 13.22 -4.80 9.75
CA VAL A 189 12.63 -5.46 10.92
C VAL A 189 13.13 -4.78 12.18
N HIS A 190 12.22 -4.39 13.08
CA HIS A 190 12.63 -3.83 14.37
C HIS A 190 13.36 -4.88 15.21
N SER A 191 14.43 -4.48 15.90
CA SER A 191 15.33 -5.39 16.63
C SER A 191 14.64 -6.31 17.64
N SER A 192 13.55 -5.84 18.26
CA SER A 192 12.73 -6.65 19.19
C SER A 192 12.05 -7.87 18.54
N TYR A 193 11.96 -7.91 17.20
CA TYR A 193 11.35 -9.00 16.44
C TYR A 193 12.36 -9.80 15.62
N ALA A 194 13.66 -9.47 15.71
CA ALA A 194 14.68 -10.10 14.89
C ALA A 194 14.74 -11.62 15.05
N SER A 195 14.54 -12.14 16.27
CA SER A 195 14.49 -13.58 16.52
C SER A 195 13.30 -14.25 15.85
N TYR A 196 12.09 -13.68 16.00
CA TYR A 196 10.88 -14.19 15.37
C TYR A 196 10.99 -14.13 13.84
N TYR A 197 11.45 -13.02 13.26
CA TYR A 197 11.64 -12.91 11.81
C TYR A 197 12.64 -13.93 11.26
N LYS A 198 13.73 -14.18 12.00
CA LYS A 198 14.74 -15.16 11.60
C LYS A 198 14.19 -16.59 11.56
N SER A 199 13.36 -16.96 12.54
CA SER A 199 12.80 -18.31 12.65
C SER A 199 11.48 -18.51 11.89
N ALA A 200 10.82 -17.42 11.47
CA ALA A 200 9.56 -17.46 10.73
C ALA A 200 9.71 -18.21 9.40
N PRO A 201 8.73 -19.05 9.03
CA PRO A 201 8.63 -19.57 7.66
C PRO A 201 8.43 -18.41 6.67
N ALA A 202 8.67 -18.66 5.38
CA ALA A 202 8.65 -17.63 4.35
C ALA A 202 7.34 -16.82 4.34
N ASN A 203 6.19 -17.49 4.40
CA ASN A 203 4.85 -16.89 4.48
C ASN A 203 4.49 -16.29 5.85
N ARG A 204 5.47 -16.04 6.72
CA ARG A 204 5.31 -15.32 7.99
C ARG A 204 6.36 -14.22 8.18
N LYS A 205 7.33 -14.09 7.28
CA LYS A 205 8.40 -13.09 7.40
C LYS A 205 7.86 -11.67 7.30
N ASP A 206 7.03 -11.43 6.31
CA ASP A 206 6.37 -10.16 5.99
C ASP A 206 5.52 -9.57 7.13
N ILE A 207 5.03 -10.41 8.06
CA ILE A 207 4.34 -9.96 9.28
C ILE A 207 5.20 -8.95 10.05
N PHE A 208 6.51 -9.18 10.07
CA PHE A 208 7.47 -8.34 10.80
C PHE A 208 8.18 -7.34 9.91
N GLU A 209 7.76 -7.11 8.68
CA GLU A 209 8.46 -6.20 7.77
C GLU A 209 7.89 -4.78 7.80
N GLY A 210 8.79 -3.81 7.71
CA GLY A 210 8.54 -2.38 7.57
C GLY A 210 8.13 -1.68 8.85
N THR A 211 7.54 -0.49 8.67
CA THR A 211 7.18 0.43 9.76
C THR A 211 6.13 -0.14 10.73
N VAL A 212 5.50 -1.28 10.43
CA VAL A 212 4.47 -1.88 11.30
C VAL A 212 4.93 -2.11 12.74
N ASN A 213 6.16 -2.60 12.85
CA ASN A 213 6.81 -2.85 14.13
C ASN A 213 7.00 -1.59 14.98
N VAL A 214 7.18 -0.46 14.32
CA VAL A 214 7.48 0.84 14.92
C VAL A 214 6.17 1.53 15.30
N HIS A 215 5.14 1.50 14.44
CA HIS A 215 3.92 2.24 14.75
C HIS A 215 3.16 1.69 15.96
N TRP A 216 3.25 0.38 16.24
CA TRP A 216 2.64 -0.22 17.42
C TRP A 216 3.46 0.02 18.70
N LYS A 217 4.79 0.05 18.60
CA LYS A 217 5.71 0.16 19.74
C LYS A 217 6.08 1.58 20.12
N VAL A 218 6.24 2.50 19.16
CA VAL A 218 6.89 3.81 19.39
C VAL A 218 6.09 5.02 18.89
N GLY A 219 4.81 4.85 18.57
CA GLY A 219 3.93 5.98 18.26
C GLY A 219 3.80 6.93 19.46
N ALA A 220 4.08 8.21 19.26
CA ALA A 220 3.98 9.21 20.31
C ALA A 220 2.50 9.48 20.62
N LYS A 221 2.08 9.25 21.86
CA LYS A 221 0.70 9.56 22.29
C LYS A 221 0.43 11.05 22.16
N VAL A 222 -0.75 11.41 21.68
CA VAL A 222 -1.22 12.80 21.68
C VAL A 222 -1.41 13.25 23.13
N ALA A 223 -0.90 14.45 23.48
CA ALA A 223 -0.96 14.99 24.84
C ALA A 223 -1.99 16.12 24.99
N ALA A 224 -2.40 16.74 23.89
CA ALA A 224 -3.51 17.69 23.85
C ALA A 224 -4.26 17.51 22.53
N ALA A 225 -5.59 17.63 22.58
CA ALA A 225 -6.41 17.53 21.38
C ALA A 225 -6.03 18.59 20.35
N ALA A 226 -6.07 18.23 19.07
CA ALA A 226 -5.90 19.13 17.94
C ALA A 226 -7.17 19.12 17.09
N LYS A 227 -7.43 20.23 16.41
CA LYS A 227 -8.64 20.45 15.61
C LYS A 227 -8.35 20.38 14.12
N THR A 228 -9.38 20.04 13.36
CA THR A 228 -9.39 20.21 11.91
C THR A 228 -8.94 21.63 11.57
N GLY A 229 -8.00 21.77 10.64
CA GLY A 229 -7.38 23.06 10.29
C GLY A 229 -6.09 23.39 11.06
N ASP A 230 -5.81 22.75 12.19
CA ASP A 230 -4.55 22.94 12.91
C ASP A 230 -3.37 22.35 12.12
N LYS A 231 -2.20 22.96 12.23
CA LYS A 231 -0.93 22.43 11.70
C LYS A 231 0.01 21.91 12.79
N THR A 232 -0.44 21.86 14.03
CA THR A 232 0.41 21.51 15.17
C THR A 232 -0.28 20.48 16.05
N ILE A 233 0.47 19.47 16.47
CA ILE A 233 0.00 18.48 17.44
C ILE A 233 0.98 18.46 18.60
N LYS A 234 0.46 18.52 19.83
CA LYS A 234 1.24 18.30 21.05
C LYS A 234 1.22 16.82 21.40
N VAL A 235 2.40 16.22 21.50
CA VAL A 235 2.58 14.81 21.86
C VAL A 235 3.21 14.65 23.24
N ALA A 236 3.14 13.47 23.84
CA ALA A 236 3.76 13.20 25.14
C ALA A 236 5.30 13.21 25.04
N SER A 237 5.86 12.78 23.91
CA SER A 237 7.29 12.81 23.61
C SER A 237 7.51 12.91 22.11
N ALA A 238 8.37 13.81 21.67
CA ALA A 238 8.76 13.97 20.27
C ALA A 238 10.18 13.43 19.97
N SER A 239 10.76 12.66 20.89
CA SER A 239 12.17 12.18 20.81
C SER A 239 12.53 11.39 19.54
N THR A 240 11.54 10.73 18.92
CA THR A 240 11.69 9.94 17.70
C THR A 240 11.18 10.65 16.44
N ILE A 241 10.70 11.90 16.58
CA ILE A 241 10.10 12.68 15.49
C ILE A 241 11.05 13.84 15.16
N LYS A 242 11.37 14.00 13.87
CA LYS A 242 12.28 15.04 13.38
C LYS A 242 11.68 15.74 12.16
N ALA A 243 12.08 16.99 11.94
CA ALA A 243 11.77 17.72 10.72
C ALA A 243 12.19 16.92 9.48
N GLY A 244 11.37 16.96 8.43
CA GLY A 244 11.56 16.23 7.18
C GLY A 244 11.14 14.75 7.20
N MET A 245 10.81 14.18 8.37
CA MET A 245 10.28 12.81 8.43
C MET A 245 8.80 12.76 8.07
N PHE A 246 8.34 11.57 7.66
CA PHE A 246 6.92 11.28 7.56
C PHE A 246 6.38 10.77 8.90
N VAL A 247 5.18 11.21 9.27
CA VAL A 247 4.43 10.70 10.42
C VAL A 247 3.02 10.32 9.98
N ASN A 248 2.50 9.22 10.49
CA ASN A 248 1.08 8.90 10.40
C ASN A 248 0.39 9.44 11.66
N VAL A 249 -0.50 10.41 11.48
CA VAL A 249 -1.38 10.90 12.55
C VAL A 249 -2.61 10.03 12.57
N ARG A 250 -2.89 9.41 13.71
CA ARG A 250 -3.95 8.42 13.90
C ARG A 250 -4.86 8.87 15.03
N ALA A 251 -6.10 9.24 14.70
CA ALA A 251 -7.09 9.62 15.69
C ALA A 251 -7.85 8.38 16.18
N ALA A 252 -7.95 8.22 17.49
CA ALA A 252 -8.76 7.17 18.11
C ALA A 252 -10.25 7.37 17.77
N ASN A 253 -10.95 6.26 17.51
CA ASN A 253 -12.39 6.26 17.35
C ASN A 253 -13.07 6.47 18.71
N SER A 254 -14.21 7.15 18.71
CA SER A 254 -15.07 7.34 19.86
C SER A 254 -16.51 6.99 19.49
N VAL A 255 -17.39 6.78 20.48
CA VAL A 255 -18.82 6.54 20.19
C VAL A 255 -19.41 7.71 19.41
N LYS A 256 -19.09 8.95 19.79
CA LYS A 256 -19.55 10.15 19.06
C LYS A 256 -19.06 10.21 17.62
N PHE A 257 -17.88 9.68 17.31
CA PHE A 257 -17.42 9.56 15.93
C PHE A 257 -18.32 8.59 15.14
N TYR A 258 -18.67 7.43 15.72
CA TYR A 258 -19.62 6.51 15.08
C TYR A 258 -21.01 7.12 14.91
N GLU A 259 -21.50 7.88 15.89
CA GLU A 259 -22.75 8.64 15.79
C GLU A 259 -22.71 9.64 14.62
N GLN A 260 -21.59 10.36 14.47
CA GLN A 260 -21.37 11.29 13.35
C GLN A 260 -21.41 10.59 11.98
N GLN A 261 -20.90 9.36 11.90
CA GLN A 261 -20.96 8.54 10.68
C GLN A 261 -22.34 7.87 10.48
N GLN A 262 -23.29 8.04 11.40
CA GLN A 262 -24.56 7.31 11.43
C GLN A 262 -24.35 5.78 11.45
N ALA A 263 -23.25 5.35 12.06
CA ALA A 263 -22.81 3.95 12.13
C ALA A 263 -23.05 3.35 13.53
N THR A 264 -24.10 3.80 14.22
CA THR A 264 -24.54 3.29 15.52
C THR A 264 -25.84 2.51 15.40
N GLY A 265 -26.07 1.55 16.30
CA GLY A 265 -27.29 0.73 16.29
C GLY A 265 -27.23 -0.46 15.32
N THR A 266 -26.03 -0.80 14.84
CA THR A 266 -25.76 -2.02 14.08
C THR A 266 -25.68 -3.24 15.01
N GLU A 267 -25.92 -4.43 14.48
CA GLU A 267 -25.65 -5.69 15.20
C GLU A 267 -24.13 -5.95 15.35
N TRP A 268 -23.33 -5.32 14.51
CA TRP A 268 -21.87 -5.40 14.54
C TRP A 268 -21.27 -4.52 15.65
N PRO A 269 -20.27 -5.01 16.39
CA PRO A 269 -19.62 -4.25 17.44
C PRO A 269 -18.88 -3.04 16.88
N LEU A 270 -18.86 -1.95 17.65
CA LEU A 270 -18.01 -0.80 17.35
C LEU A 270 -16.55 -1.18 17.58
N LEU A 271 -15.65 -0.66 16.74
CA LEU A 271 -14.23 -1.01 16.81
C LEU A 271 -13.41 0.09 17.50
N ASN A 272 -12.73 -0.30 18.59
CA ASN A 272 -11.85 0.59 19.34
C ASN A 272 -10.46 0.71 18.69
N MET A 273 -10.38 1.41 17.57
CA MET A 273 -9.19 1.49 16.71
C MET A 273 -8.97 2.90 16.13
N HIS A 274 -8.10 3.01 15.12
CA HIS A 274 -7.84 4.24 14.38
C HIS A 274 -8.48 4.16 12.98
N MET A 275 -9.69 4.70 12.76
CA MET A 275 -10.27 4.78 11.41
C MET A 275 -9.90 6.07 10.66
N ARG A 276 -9.46 7.10 11.40
CA ARG A 276 -9.03 8.38 10.83
C ARG A 276 -7.52 8.47 10.90
N GLN A 277 -6.87 8.34 9.75
CA GLN A 277 -5.41 8.32 9.64
C GLN A 277 -4.95 9.12 8.43
N GLN A 278 -3.83 9.82 8.54
CA GLN A 278 -3.21 10.50 7.42
C GLN A 278 -1.70 10.66 7.63
N ILE A 279 -0.94 10.48 6.55
CA ILE A 279 0.51 10.73 6.53
C ILE A 279 0.79 12.21 6.27
N PHE A 280 1.69 12.77 7.07
CA PHE A 280 2.17 14.16 6.99
C PHE A 280 3.69 14.19 6.91
N THR A 281 4.24 15.26 6.35
CA THR A 281 5.64 15.61 6.53
C THR A 281 5.78 16.50 7.76
N VAL A 282 6.74 16.22 8.63
CA VAL A 282 7.03 17.08 9.78
C VAL A 282 7.79 18.31 9.30
N ALA A 283 7.19 19.49 9.43
CA ALA A 283 7.85 20.76 9.10
C ALA A 283 8.88 21.15 10.15
N SER A 284 8.54 21.02 11.43
CA SER A 284 9.44 21.34 12.55
C SER A 284 9.00 20.63 13.83
N VAL A 285 9.91 20.54 14.81
CA VAL A 285 9.62 20.05 16.17
C VAL A 285 10.17 21.06 17.16
N SER A 286 9.34 21.48 18.13
CA SER A 286 9.74 22.36 19.22
C SER A 286 9.22 21.81 20.55
N GLY A 287 10.12 21.33 21.40
CA GLY A 287 9.77 20.59 22.62
C GLY A 287 8.89 19.38 22.30
N THR A 288 7.65 19.40 22.78
CA THR A 288 6.64 18.35 22.54
C THR A 288 5.66 18.68 21.41
N THR A 289 5.88 19.78 20.68
CA THR A 289 5.00 20.23 19.61
C THR A 289 5.59 19.82 18.26
N VAL A 290 4.82 19.06 17.50
CA VAL A 290 5.12 18.65 16.13
C VAL A 290 4.33 19.54 15.19
N THR A 291 5.01 20.23 14.27
CA THR A 291 4.39 21.03 13.22
C THR A 291 4.35 20.22 11.92
N LEU A 292 3.20 20.15 11.27
CA LEU A 292 2.94 19.41 10.04
C LEU A 292 3.05 20.33 8.82
N ASP A 293 3.32 19.76 7.65
CA ASP A 293 3.41 20.46 6.36
C ASP A 293 2.06 21.01 5.88
N LYS A 294 0.96 20.35 6.26
CA LYS A 294 -0.40 20.75 5.92
C LYS A 294 -1.36 20.66 7.12
N PRO A 295 -2.50 21.37 7.07
CA PRO A 295 -3.52 21.30 8.12
C PRO A 295 -4.09 19.89 8.30
N LEU A 296 -4.57 19.59 9.50
CA LEU A 296 -5.36 18.40 9.77
C LEU A 296 -6.70 18.44 9.05
N GLU A 297 -7.08 17.33 8.43
CA GLU A 297 -8.39 17.14 7.81
C GLU A 297 -9.43 16.59 8.79
N PHE A 298 -9.02 16.24 10.01
CA PHE A 298 -9.92 15.74 11.05
C PHE A 298 -9.45 16.14 12.44
N ASP A 299 -10.39 16.18 13.38
CA ASP A 299 -10.10 16.37 14.79
C ASP A 299 -9.30 15.17 15.34
N VAL A 300 -8.26 15.47 16.12
CA VAL A 300 -7.41 14.49 16.77
C VAL A 300 -7.63 14.60 18.29
N PRO A 301 -8.52 13.77 18.88
CA PRO A 301 -8.69 13.74 20.32
C PRO A 301 -7.45 13.17 21.00
N VAL A 302 -7.29 13.34 22.31
CA VAL A 302 -6.20 12.68 23.05
C VAL A 302 -6.37 11.16 23.01
N ASN A 303 -7.59 10.67 23.23
CA ASN A 303 -7.97 9.25 23.18
C ASN A 303 -9.47 9.08 22.87
N SER A 304 -9.93 7.83 22.78
CA SER A 304 -11.29 7.43 22.41
C SER A 304 -12.40 7.94 23.35
N THR A 305 -12.08 8.38 24.57
CA THR A 305 -13.06 8.87 25.56
C THR A 305 -12.93 10.37 25.83
N SER A 306 -11.97 11.04 25.20
CA SER A 306 -11.65 12.46 25.47
C SER A 306 -12.74 13.44 25.04
N ASP A 307 -13.65 13.02 24.18
CA ASP A 307 -14.84 13.79 23.79
C ASP A 307 -16.05 13.54 24.70
N GLY A 308 -15.87 12.79 25.80
CA GLY A 308 -16.91 12.38 26.74
C GLY A 308 -17.66 11.12 26.33
N SER A 309 -17.25 10.43 25.25
CA SER A 309 -17.77 9.11 24.90
C SER A 309 -17.41 8.06 25.97
N PRO A 310 -18.26 7.05 26.21
CA PRO A 310 -17.86 5.88 26.97
C PRO A 310 -16.78 5.09 26.22
N ALA A 311 -16.05 4.24 26.95
CA ALA A 311 -15.06 3.34 26.38
C ALA A 311 -15.73 2.30 25.47
N ILE A 312 -15.20 2.13 24.25
CA ILE A 312 -15.57 1.03 23.35
C ILE A 312 -14.81 -0.22 23.82
N ASP A 313 -15.51 -1.34 23.91
CA ASP A 313 -14.99 -2.62 24.42
C ASP A 313 -14.33 -2.52 25.81
N GLY A 314 -14.82 -1.59 26.63
CA GLY A 314 -14.33 -1.38 27.99
C GLY A 314 -12.90 -0.82 28.09
N ALA A 315 -12.30 -0.38 26.98
CA ALA A 315 -10.93 0.12 26.95
C ALA A 315 -10.81 1.55 26.39
N THR A 316 -9.88 2.32 26.93
CA THR A 316 -9.45 3.60 26.34
C THR A 316 -8.36 3.34 25.31
N TYR A 317 -8.45 4.01 24.16
CA TYR A 317 -7.49 3.87 23.06
C TYR A 317 -6.90 5.22 22.69
N ASP A 318 -5.57 5.33 22.70
CA ASP A 318 -4.87 6.60 22.50
C ASP A 318 -4.77 6.98 21.02
N SER A 319 -4.95 8.27 20.72
CA SER A 319 -4.49 8.83 19.44
C SER A 319 -2.97 8.91 19.44
N LYS A 320 -2.36 8.75 18.26
CA LYS A 320 -0.90 8.69 18.13
C LYS A 320 -0.41 9.48 16.92
N VAL A 321 0.80 10.02 17.06
CA VAL A 321 1.64 10.49 15.95
C VAL A 321 2.78 9.49 15.81
N SER A 322 2.69 8.62 14.81
CA SER A 322 3.64 7.52 14.63
C SER A 322 4.64 7.85 13.53
N PRO A 323 5.96 7.90 13.82
CA PRO A 323 6.95 8.12 12.78
C PRO A 323 6.95 6.95 11.79
N LEU A 324 7.04 7.28 10.50
CA LEU A 324 7.35 6.31 9.47
C LEU A 324 8.86 6.11 9.45
N VAL A 325 9.30 5.01 10.03
CA VAL A 325 10.70 4.57 9.98
C VAL A 325 10.92 3.83 8.67
N ASP A 326 11.91 4.30 7.93
CA ASP A 326 12.31 3.77 6.63
C ASP A 326 11.14 3.65 5.63
N PRO A 327 10.40 4.73 5.35
CA PRO A 327 9.33 4.68 4.36
C PRO A 327 9.94 4.56 2.97
N VAL A 328 9.37 3.70 2.13
CA VAL A 328 9.73 3.62 0.72
C VAL A 328 9.14 4.80 -0.03
N ARG A 329 9.95 5.47 -0.85
CA ARG A 329 9.60 6.75 -1.48
C ARG A 329 9.66 6.68 -2.99
N GLY A 330 8.78 7.42 -3.66
CA GLY A 330 9.00 7.74 -5.08
C GLY A 330 8.87 6.56 -6.02
N VAL A 331 8.21 5.47 -5.62
CA VAL A 331 8.05 4.28 -6.47
C VAL A 331 6.94 4.53 -7.49
N GLY A 332 7.24 4.23 -8.75
CA GLY A 332 6.33 4.36 -9.88
C GLY A 332 6.09 3.04 -10.59
N PHE A 333 4.84 2.75 -10.93
CA PHE A 333 4.47 1.65 -11.84
C PHE A 333 3.83 2.22 -13.09
N GLU A 334 4.32 1.82 -14.26
CA GLU A 334 3.72 2.31 -15.50
C GLU A 334 3.73 1.38 -16.70
N ASN A 335 2.68 1.49 -17.51
CA ASN A 335 2.59 0.92 -18.86
C ASN A 335 2.74 -0.60 -18.92
N PHE A 336 2.09 -1.34 -18.03
CA PHE A 336 1.95 -2.79 -18.13
C PHE A 336 0.59 -3.26 -17.60
N GLY A 337 0.18 -4.45 -18.01
CA GLY A 337 -0.98 -5.13 -17.47
C GLY A 337 -0.59 -6.19 -16.44
N PHE A 338 -1.48 -6.50 -15.52
CA PHE A 338 -1.34 -7.68 -14.66
C PHE A 338 -2.68 -8.36 -14.39
N THR A 339 -2.61 -9.64 -14.06
CA THR A 339 -3.76 -10.44 -13.64
C THR A 339 -3.32 -11.48 -12.61
N GLN A 340 -4.26 -11.93 -11.78
CA GLN A 340 -4.04 -13.09 -10.94
C GLN A 340 -4.70 -14.31 -11.58
N ALA A 341 -3.90 -15.32 -11.90
CA ALA A 341 -4.41 -16.54 -12.50
C ALA A 341 -5.18 -17.36 -11.46
N MET A 342 -6.48 -17.54 -11.71
CA MET A 342 -7.39 -18.35 -10.88
C MET A 342 -8.03 -19.45 -11.73
N PRO A 343 -7.27 -20.47 -12.19
CA PRO A 343 -7.74 -21.44 -13.17
C PRO A 343 -8.93 -22.30 -12.71
N ASN A 344 -9.17 -22.36 -11.39
CA ASN A 344 -10.26 -23.12 -10.79
C ASN A 344 -11.52 -22.28 -10.53
N LEU A 345 -11.50 -20.99 -10.88
CA LEU A 345 -12.65 -20.09 -10.71
C LEU A 345 -13.21 -19.68 -12.06
N ASN A 346 -14.52 -19.44 -12.12
CA ASN A 346 -15.18 -18.90 -13.29
C ASN A 346 -15.25 -17.36 -13.20
N PRO A 347 -14.60 -16.60 -14.10
CA PRO A 347 -14.66 -15.14 -14.08
C PRO A 347 -16.07 -14.56 -14.14
N ALA A 348 -17.04 -15.26 -14.73
CA ALA A 348 -18.42 -14.81 -14.78
C ALA A 348 -19.08 -14.73 -13.39
N GLU A 349 -18.62 -15.53 -12.42
CA GLU A 349 -19.13 -15.53 -11.05
C GLU A 349 -18.63 -14.33 -10.23
N ALA A 350 -17.60 -13.61 -10.69
CA ALA A 350 -17.12 -12.39 -10.06
C ALA A 350 -18.04 -11.18 -10.33
N VAL A 351 -18.95 -11.27 -11.31
CA VAL A 351 -19.84 -10.16 -11.68
C VAL A 351 -20.80 -9.88 -10.53
N ASN A 352 -20.66 -8.70 -9.90
CA ASN A 352 -21.39 -8.28 -8.69
C ASN A 352 -21.10 -9.11 -7.43
N ASN A 353 -20.09 -9.98 -7.46
CA ASN A 353 -19.58 -10.63 -6.26
C ASN A 353 -18.46 -9.77 -5.68
N TYR A 354 -18.78 -9.05 -4.61
CA TYR A 354 -17.83 -8.18 -3.91
C TYR A 354 -17.04 -8.91 -2.82
N GLY A 355 -17.33 -10.20 -2.58
CA GLY A 355 -16.53 -11.07 -1.73
C GLY A 355 -15.39 -11.72 -2.51
N ASN A 356 -14.39 -12.21 -1.78
CA ASN A 356 -13.29 -12.91 -2.40
C ASN A 356 -13.69 -14.37 -2.68
N MET A 357 -13.58 -14.79 -3.95
CA MET A 357 -14.00 -16.13 -4.38
C MET A 357 -13.00 -17.24 -3.99
N ALA A 358 -11.78 -16.88 -3.61
CA ALA A 358 -10.76 -17.79 -3.11
C ALA A 358 -9.99 -17.12 -1.96
N PRO A 359 -10.45 -17.27 -0.70
CA PRO A 359 -9.89 -16.52 0.43
C PRO A 359 -8.39 -16.69 0.69
N ALA A 360 -7.85 -17.88 0.41
CA ALA A 360 -6.41 -18.13 0.51
C ALA A 360 -5.57 -17.35 -0.53
N ASP A 361 -6.22 -16.87 -1.59
CA ASP A 361 -5.64 -16.22 -2.76
C ASP A 361 -6.08 -14.75 -2.86
N GLU A 362 -6.46 -14.14 -1.74
CA GLU A 362 -6.88 -12.73 -1.63
C GLU A 362 -5.73 -11.73 -1.81
N MET A 363 -5.07 -11.80 -2.95
CA MET A 363 -3.94 -10.94 -3.24
C MET A 363 -4.37 -9.67 -3.96
N HIS A 364 -3.74 -8.58 -3.59
CA HIS A 364 -3.82 -7.33 -4.30
C HIS A 364 -2.91 -7.32 -5.55
N GLY A 365 -3.13 -6.36 -6.43
CA GLY A 365 -2.16 -6.05 -7.48
C GLY A 365 -0.95 -5.30 -6.93
N ILE A 366 -1.14 -4.01 -6.62
CA ILE A 366 -0.10 -3.12 -6.10
C ILE A 366 -0.50 -2.65 -4.69
N VAL A 367 0.33 -2.99 -3.71
CA VAL A 367 0.18 -2.55 -2.32
C VAL A 367 1.17 -1.44 -2.02
N PHE A 368 0.68 -0.26 -1.67
CA PHE A 368 1.50 0.78 -1.04
C PHE A 368 1.28 0.69 0.45
N LYS A 369 2.33 0.40 1.22
CA LYS A 369 2.20 0.29 2.69
C LYS A 369 3.32 1.05 3.35
N TRP A 370 2.95 2.10 4.08
CA TRP A 370 3.91 3.06 4.65
C TRP A 370 4.83 3.68 3.58
N ALA A 371 4.37 3.69 2.33
CA ALA A 371 5.05 4.32 1.22
C ALA A 371 4.65 5.80 1.10
N ALA A 372 5.54 6.62 0.56
CA ALA A 372 5.31 8.05 0.42
C ALA A 372 5.63 8.54 -1.00
N ASN A 373 4.74 9.38 -1.54
CA ASN A 373 4.90 9.96 -2.87
C ASN A 373 5.18 8.89 -3.93
N SER A 374 4.39 7.83 -3.95
CA SER A 374 4.41 6.81 -5.01
C SER A 374 3.27 7.04 -5.99
N TRP A 375 3.32 6.41 -7.16
CA TRP A 375 2.37 6.66 -8.24
C TRP A 375 2.18 5.46 -9.16
N VAL A 376 1.05 5.47 -9.86
CA VAL A 376 0.68 4.46 -10.86
C VAL A 376 0.11 5.17 -12.09
N ARG A 377 0.52 4.77 -13.30
CA ARG A 377 -0.01 5.33 -14.56
C ARG A 377 -0.07 4.27 -15.66
N GLY A 378 -1.13 4.26 -16.46
CA GLY A 378 -1.18 3.40 -17.65
C GLY A 378 -1.11 1.91 -17.32
N ILE A 379 -1.68 1.51 -16.17
CA ILE A 379 -1.77 0.13 -15.74
C ILE A 379 -3.12 -0.46 -16.14
N ARG A 380 -3.12 -1.72 -16.56
CA ARG A 380 -4.32 -2.52 -16.78
C ARG A 380 -4.37 -3.66 -15.76
N ALA A 381 -5.34 -3.66 -14.86
CA ALA A 381 -5.56 -4.77 -13.94
C ALA A 381 -6.76 -5.59 -14.40
N GLU A 382 -6.62 -6.91 -14.44
CA GLU A 382 -7.70 -7.85 -14.78
C GLU A 382 -7.76 -8.94 -13.73
N MET A 383 -8.94 -9.25 -13.18
CA MET A 383 -9.15 -10.39 -12.26
C MET A 383 -8.09 -10.47 -11.14
N THR A 384 -8.14 -9.54 -10.20
CA THR A 384 -7.31 -9.55 -8.99
C THR A 384 -8.01 -10.29 -7.88
N GLY A 385 -7.28 -11.01 -7.02
CA GLY A 385 -7.87 -11.78 -5.92
C GLY A 385 -8.64 -10.90 -4.94
N SER A 386 -8.15 -9.69 -4.70
CA SER A 386 -8.82 -8.62 -3.97
C SER A 386 -8.71 -7.30 -4.77
N HIS A 387 -8.15 -6.25 -4.18
CA HIS A 387 -8.04 -4.92 -4.81
C HIS A 387 -6.89 -4.81 -5.83
N PRO A 388 -7.08 -4.13 -6.99
CA PRO A 388 -6.00 -3.92 -7.95
C PRO A 388 -4.90 -2.99 -7.45
N ILE A 389 -5.27 -1.95 -6.69
CA ILE A 389 -4.35 -1.02 -6.05
C ILE A 389 -4.89 -0.72 -4.65
N VAL A 390 -4.03 -0.76 -3.63
CA VAL A 390 -4.38 -0.43 -2.24
C VAL A 390 -3.25 0.38 -1.59
N THR A 391 -3.58 1.23 -0.61
CA THR A 391 -2.67 2.21 0.02
C THR A 391 -2.74 2.22 1.55
#